data_AF-A0A3C0AX61-F1
#
_entry.id   AF-A0A3C0AX61-F1
#
_cell.length_a   1.000
_cell.length_b   1.000
_cell.length_c   1.000
_cell.angle_alpha   90.00
_cell.angle_beta   90.00
_cell.angle_gamma   90.00
#
_symmetry.space_group_name_H-M   'P 1'
#
loop_
_entity.id
_entity.type
_entity.pdbx_description
1 polymer ?
#
loop_
_entity_poly.entity_id
_entity_poly.type
_entity_poly.pdbx_seq_one_letter_code
_entity_poly.pdbx_strand_id
1 'polypeptide(L)'
;DWYLDKDTDGYYAEKKNDYKLCKPSGSWNLTSNKGLDCDDNRVCVTTNCTKADWYLDNDGDSWYAKKTNDYKSCYPDYSFKWNTSSNKGLDCNDNYFDPFNFDKSCVVTNNDCKHILDGSDLTGTALVEIVGWREKKKGTTKAQIEEIAKFINKYATSYGVNSPEQRFHFYTQIAAETGGLTELGELRSKEKSSMLFYKGEGIIQLTGSRNFQAFQDYLTANKYNYDIMTHPELLAENMELAVLSALWYWDKGNNVKKYATDYSDNALLNVSKQVNCGSVSSNCGGNEGGYPNGWRHRKKNAKRIKDCIN
;
A
#
# COMPACT_ATOMS: atom_id res chain seq x y z
N ASP A 1 -56.03 -5.39 -6.42
CA ASP A 1 -54.58 -5.15 -6.39
C ASP A 1 -54.17 -4.32 -7.59
N TRP A 2 -53.31 -3.34 -7.35
CA TRP A 2 -52.59 -2.60 -8.37
C TRP A 2 -51.19 -3.20 -8.51
N TYR A 3 -50.72 -3.32 -9.74
CA TYR A 3 -49.41 -3.86 -10.11
C TYR A 3 -48.58 -2.76 -10.75
N LEU A 4 -47.39 -2.51 -10.24
CA LEU A 4 -46.46 -1.53 -10.81
C LEU A 4 -45.67 -2.20 -11.93
N ASP A 5 -45.81 -1.68 -13.14
CA ASP A 5 -45.16 -2.13 -14.38
C ASP A 5 -44.64 -0.88 -15.09
N LYS A 6 -43.40 -0.50 -14.78
CA LYS A 6 -42.79 0.76 -15.20
C LYS A 6 -42.24 0.71 -16.62
N ASP A 7 -41.68 -0.42 -17.03
CA ASP A 7 -41.11 -0.60 -18.37
C ASP A 7 -42.11 -1.14 -19.40
N THR A 8 -43.35 -1.40 -18.97
CA THR A 8 -44.51 -1.78 -19.80
C THR A 8 -44.39 -3.14 -20.48
N ASP A 9 -43.59 -4.04 -19.92
CA ASP A 9 -43.38 -5.38 -20.48
C ASP A 9 -44.45 -6.40 -20.02
N GLY A 10 -45.28 -6.03 -19.04
CA GLY A 10 -46.39 -6.81 -18.47
C GLY A 10 -46.04 -7.63 -17.22
N TYR A 11 -44.78 -7.68 -16.79
CA TYR A 11 -44.38 -8.13 -15.47
C TYR A 11 -44.53 -6.98 -14.45
N TYR A 12 -44.34 -7.24 -13.16
CA TYR A 12 -44.52 -6.21 -12.13
C TYR A 12 -43.47 -6.31 -11.02
N ALA A 13 -42.96 -5.18 -10.53
CA ALA A 13 -42.11 -5.16 -9.33
C ALA A 13 -42.87 -5.16 -8.01
N GLU A 14 -44.02 -4.51 -7.98
CA GLU A 14 -44.75 -4.29 -6.73
C GLU A 14 -46.25 -4.55 -6.91
N LYS A 15 -46.86 -5.12 -5.87
CA LYS A 15 -48.30 -5.37 -5.77
C LYS A 15 -48.86 -4.68 -4.53
N LYS A 16 -49.85 -3.81 -4.70
CA LYS A 16 -50.57 -3.14 -3.60
C LYS A 16 -52.03 -3.54 -3.55
N ASN A 17 -52.55 -3.79 -2.35
CA ASN A 17 -53.97 -4.03 -2.11
C ASN A 17 -54.67 -2.75 -1.63
N ASP A 18 -54.86 -1.80 -2.55
CA ASP A 18 -55.60 -0.55 -2.30
C ASP A 18 -57.01 -0.58 -2.92
N TYR A 19 -57.92 0.27 -2.41
CA TYR A 19 -59.26 0.43 -2.97
C TYR A 19 -59.20 0.72 -4.48
N LYS A 20 -59.79 -0.16 -5.30
CA LYS A 20 -59.75 -0.11 -6.78
C LYS A 20 -60.20 1.22 -7.39
N LEU A 21 -60.92 2.05 -6.64
CA LEU A 21 -61.49 3.32 -7.07
C LEU A 21 -60.45 4.46 -7.15
N CYS A 22 -59.27 4.32 -6.54
CA CYS A 22 -58.23 5.34 -6.57
C CYS A 22 -56.95 4.76 -7.17
N LYS A 23 -56.70 4.99 -8.47
CA LYS A 23 -55.44 4.60 -9.12
C LYS A 23 -54.26 5.34 -8.47
N PRO A 24 -53.23 4.63 -7.98
CA PRO A 24 -52.00 5.27 -7.54
C PRO A 24 -51.33 6.01 -8.70
N SER A 25 -50.70 7.16 -8.41
CA SER A 25 -49.97 7.92 -9.42
C SER A 25 -48.80 7.10 -9.99
N GLY A 26 -48.63 7.12 -11.32
CA GLY A 26 -47.55 6.41 -12.02
C GLY A 26 -48.04 5.22 -12.84
N SER A 27 -47.12 4.31 -13.19
CA SER A 27 -47.33 3.17 -14.09
C SER A 27 -48.00 1.97 -13.41
N TRP A 28 -49.11 2.21 -12.70
CA TRP A 28 -49.88 1.16 -12.03
C TRP A 28 -51.02 0.61 -12.91
N ASN A 29 -51.14 -0.71 -12.96
CA ASN A 29 -52.12 -1.46 -13.75
C ASN A 29 -53.02 -2.33 -12.86
N LEU A 30 -54.27 -2.57 -13.29
CA LEU A 30 -55.24 -3.41 -12.56
C LEU A 30 -55.00 -4.92 -12.74
N THR A 31 -54.19 -5.30 -13.72
CA THR A 31 -53.89 -6.69 -14.08
C THR A 31 -52.41 -6.81 -14.43
N SER A 32 -51.75 -7.86 -13.93
CA SER A 32 -50.53 -8.40 -14.55
C SER A 32 -50.80 -9.83 -14.97
N ASN A 33 -50.39 -10.18 -16.19
CA ASN A 33 -50.58 -11.50 -16.78
C ASN A 33 -49.27 -12.30 -16.87
N LYS A 34 -48.14 -11.76 -16.42
CA LYS A 34 -46.82 -12.40 -16.60
C LYS A 34 -46.03 -12.69 -15.31
N GLY A 35 -46.24 -11.96 -14.21
CA GLY A 35 -45.64 -12.27 -12.90
C GLY A 35 -44.65 -11.22 -12.38
N LEU A 36 -43.81 -11.57 -11.40
CA LEU A 36 -42.86 -10.67 -10.73
C LEU A 36 -41.65 -10.33 -11.62
N ASP A 37 -41.24 -9.07 -11.62
CA ASP A 37 -39.94 -8.58 -12.10
C ASP A 37 -39.24 -7.76 -11.02
N CYS A 38 -38.10 -8.26 -10.52
CA CYS A 38 -37.34 -7.60 -9.47
C CYS A 38 -36.66 -6.29 -9.93
N ASP A 39 -36.61 -6.00 -11.24
CA ASP A 39 -36.12 -4.74 -11.81
C ASP A 39 -36.95 -4.25 -13.00
N ASP A 40 -38.16 -3.83 -12.67
CA ASP A 40 -39.15 -3.19 -13.55
C ASP A 40 -38.68 -1.92 -14.28
N ASN A 41 -37.44 -1.46 -14.09
CA ASN A 41 -36.90 -0.32 -14.84
C ASN A 41 -36.21 -0.74 -16.14
N ARG A 42 -36.06 -2.05 -16.41
CA ARG A 42 -35.42 -2.61 -17.60
C ARG A 42 -36.28 -3.72 -18.17
N VAL A 43 -36.40 -3.76 -19.50
CA VAL A 43 -37.16 -4.77 -20.31
C VAL A 43 -36.76 -6.24 -20.05
N CYS A 44 -35.70 -6.48 -19.27
CA CYS A 44 -35.25 -7.82 -18.94
C CYS A 44 -35.96 -8.36 -17.71
N VAL A 45 -36.79 -9.38 -17.90
CA VAL A 45 -37.56 -9.98 -16.82
C VAL A 45 -36.67 -10.69 -15.79
N THR A 46 -36.70 -10.24 -14.54
CA THR A 46 -35.99 -10.87 -13.42
C THR A 46 -36.95 -11.60 -12.47
N THR A 47 -37.27 -12.87 -12.75
CA THR A 47 -38.19 -13.66 -11.90
C THR A 47 -37.55 -14.25 -10.64
N ASN A 48 -36.22 -14.33 -10.60
CA ASN A 48 -35.45 -14.78 -9.44
C ASN A 48 -34.54 -13.62 -9.01
N CYS A 49 -34.94 -12.88 -7.96
CA CYS A 49 -34.29 -11.66 -7.46
C CYS A 49 -32.86 -11.84 -6.91
N THR A 50 -32.15 -12.88 -7.34
CA THR A 50 -30.78 -13.16 -6.93
C THR A 50 -29.82 -12.31 -7.76
N LYS A 51 -29.04 -11.48 -7.07
CA LYS A 51 -27.93 -10.75 -7.69
C LYS A 51 -26.66 -11.61 -7.71
N ALA A 52 -25.85 -11.38 -8.73
CA ALA A 52 -24.52 -11.94 -8.86
C ALA A 52 -23.53 -10.81 -9.14
N ASP A 53 -22.28 -11.10 -8.81
CA ASP A 53 -21.17 -10.26 -9.23
C ASP A 53 -20.89 -10.52 -10.71
N TRP A 54 -20.92 -9.45 -11.49
CA TRP A 54 -20.61 -9.43 -12.91
C TRP A 54 -19.29 -8.69 -13.14
N TYR A 55 -18.44 -9.28 -13.96
CA TYR A 55 -17.11 -8.80 -14.31
C TYR A 55 -17.07 -8.52 -15.82
N LEU A 56 -16.78 -7.28 -16.21
CA LEU A 56 -16.62 -6.86 -17.59
C LEU A 56 -15.26 -7.35 -18.10
N ASP A 57 -15.26 -8.24 -19.10
CA ASP A 57 -14.08 -8.87 -19.73
C ASP A 57 -14.31 -8.85 -21.25
N ASN A 58 -14.06 -7.69 -21.84
CA ASN A 58 -14.45 -7.38 -23.20
C ASN A 58 -13.51 -7.99 -24.25
N ASP A 59 -12.24 -8.17 -23.93
CA ASP A 59 -11.26 -8.83 -24.80
C ASP A 59 -11.13 -10.35 -24.59
N GLY A 60 -11.62 -10.89 -23.48
CA GLY A 60 -11.69 -12.33 -23.21
C GLY A 60 -10.41 -12.92 -22.61
N ASP A 61 -9.51 -12.12 -22.04
CA ASP A 61 -8.28 -12.60 -21.43
C ASP A 61 -8.43 -13.06 -19.96
N SER A 62 -9.65 -12.91 -19.41
CA SER A 62 -10.09 -13.25 -18.05
C SER A 62 -9.65 -12.28 -16.94
N TRP A 63 -8.97 -11.19 -17.27
CA TRP A 63 -8.92 -9.99 -16.44
C TRP A 63 -10.22 -9.18 -16.64
N TYR A 64 -10.50 -8.19 -15.78
CA TYR A 64 -11.77 -7.45 -15.87
C TYR A 64 -11.59 -5.94 -15.74
N ALA A 65 -12.29 -5.13 -16.54
CA ALA A 65 -12.31 -3.66 -16.41
C ALA A 65 -13.19 -3.14 -15.28
N LYS A 66 -14.33 -3.79 -15.06
CA LYS A 66 -15.32 -3.31 -14.10
C LYS A 66 -16.05 -4.46 -13.45
N LYS A 67 -16.41 -4.28 -12.18
CA LYS A 67 -17.31 -5.16 -11.45
C LYS A 67 -18.61 -4.44 -11.13
N THR A 68 -19.74 -5.13 -11.23
CA THR A 68 -21.04 -4.66 -10.74
C THR A 68 -21.79 -5.79 -10.04
N ASN A 69 -22.75 -5.45 -9.19
CA ASN A 69 -23.63 -6.41 -8.52
C ASN A 69 -25.05 -6.23 -9.05
N ASP A 70 -25.48 -7.13 -9.92
CA ASP A 70 -26.73 -7.01 -10.67
C ASP A 70 -27.47 -8.36 -10.75
N TYR A 71 -28.74 -8.35 -11.16
CA TYR A 71 -29.57 -9.55 -11.24
C TYR A 71 -28.98 -10.57 -12.21
N LYS A 72 -28.87 -11.83 -11.77
CA LYS A 72 -28.22 -12.89 -12.56
C LYS A 72 -28.90 -13.15 -13.91
N SER A 73 -30.20 -12.87 -14.02
CA SER A 73 -30.99 -13.05 -15.24
C SER A 73 -30.96 -11.84 -16.18
N CYS A 74 -30.35 -10.72 -15.80
CA CYS A 74 -30.23 -9.54 -16.65
C CYS A 74 -28.78 -9.10 -16.79
N TYR A 75 -28.32 -8.99 -18.04
CA TYR A 75 -26.99 -8.46 -18.32
C TYR A 75 -26.92 -6.99 -17.87
N PRO A 76 -25.84 -6.56 -17.20
CA PRO A 76 -25.69 -5.17 -16.77
C PRO A 76 -25.75 -4.18 -17.94
N ASP A 77 -25.12 -4.55 -19.06
CA ASP A 77 -25.15 -3.83 -20.33
C ASP A 77 -24.87 -4.81 -21.47
N TYR A 78 -25.80 -4.91 -22.42
CA TYR A 78 -25.70 -5.83 -23.56
C TYR A 78 -24.65 -5.42 -24.60
N SER A 79 -24.14 -4.19 -24.55
CA SER A 79 -23.10 -3.72 -25.47
C SER A 79 -21.69 -4.23 -25.11
N PHE A 80 -21.56 -4.92 -23.97
CA PHE A 80 -20.27 -5.40 -23.46
C PHE A 80 -20.32 -6.88 -23.08
N LYS A 81 -19.15 -7.52 -23.00
CA LYS A 81 -19.03 -8.90 -22.54
C LYS A 81 -18.85 -8.95 -21.03
N TRP A 82 -19.86 -9.49 -20.35
CA TRP A 82 -19.84 -9.68 -18.91
C TRP A 82 -19.78 -11.16 -18.54
N ASN A 83 -18.98 -11.49 -17.54
CA ASN A 83 -18.81 -12.83 -16.98
C ASN A 83 -19.23 -12.86 -15.51
N THR A 84 -19.75 -14.00 -15.05
CA THR A 84 -20.11 -14.21 -13.63
C THR A 84 -18.97 -14.81 -12.80
N SER A 85 -17.80 -14.96 -13.42
CA SER A 85 -16.57 -15.46 -12.81
C SER A 85 -15.37 -14.72 -13.41
N SER A 86 -14.52 -14.15 -12.56
CA SER A 86 -13.17 -13.74 -12.93
C SER A 86 -12.20 -14.14 -11.80
N ASN A 87 -11.08 -14.73 -12.18
CA ASN A 87 -10.07 -15.26 -11.26
C ASN A 87 -8.69 -14.62 -11.45
N LYS A 88 -8.53 -13.65 -12.36
CA LYS A 88 -7.23 -13.04 -12.65
C LYS A 88 -7.05 -11.65 -12.04
N GLY A 89 -8.08 -10.80 -12.02
CA GLY A 89 -8.00 -9.46 -11.42
C GLY A 89 -8.35 -8.33 -12.40
N LEU A 90 -7.99 -7.08 -12.09
CA LEU A 90 -8.36 -5.90 -12.88
C LEU A 90 -7.49 -5.72 -14.14
N ASP A 91 -8.11 -5.34 -15.25
CA ASP A 91 -7.51 -4.81 -16.49
C ASP A 91 -8.30 -3.59 -17.02
N CYS A 92 -7.64 -2.45 -17.16
CA CYS A 92 -8.22 -1.13 -17.44
C CYS A 92 -8.12 -0.83 -18.93
N ASN A 93 -7.44 -1.68 -19.68
CA ASN A 93 -7.45 -1.69 -21.12
C ASN A 93 -8.03 -3.01 -21.63
N ASP A 94 -9.22 -3.33 -21.12
CA ASP A 94 -10.08 -4.49 -21.45
C ASP A 94 -10.54 -4.51 -22.93
N ASN A 95 -9.98 -3.64 -23.76
CA ASN A 95 -10.11 -3.64 -25.21
C ASN A 95 -8.92 -4.33 -25.90
N TYR A 96 -7.92 -4.79 -25.14
CA TYR A 96 -6.69 -5.38 -25.66
C TYR A 96 -6.29 -6.64 -24.88
N PHE A 97 -6.45 -7.78 -25.54
CA PHE A 97 -6.11 -9.09 -25.00
C PHE A 97 -4.67 -9.16 -24.44
N ASP A 98 -4.53 -9.17 -23.12
CA ASP A 98 -3.26 -9.27 -22.39
C ASP A 98 -3.33 -10.39 -21.34
N PRO A 99 -3.13 -11.65 -21.75
CA PRO A 99 -3.34 -12.80 -20.87
C PRO A 99 -2.38 -12.85 -19.66
N PHE A 100 -1.37 -11.97 -19.62
CA PHE A 100 -0.36 -11.88 -18.57
C PHE A 100 -0.41 -10.58 -17.76
N ASN A 101 -1.30 -9.62 -18.08
CA ASN A 101 -1.43 -8.30 -17.44
C ASN A 101 -0.08 -7.57 -17.32
N PHE A 102 0.59 -7.39 -18.46
CA PHE A 102 1.77 -6.55 -18.57
C PHE A 102 1.43 -5.06 -18.57
N ASP A 103 0.20 -4.67 -18.93
CA ASP A 103 -0.30 -3.30 -18.81
C ASP A 103 -0.62 -2.91 -17.35
N LYS A 104 0.39 -2.37 -16.67
CA LYS A 104 0.27 -1.89 -15.28
C LYS A 104 -0.50 -0.58 -15.12
N SER A 105 -1.23 -0.11 -16.14
CA SER A 105 -2.06 1.09 -16.01
C SER A 105 -3.16 0.96 -14.94
N CYS A 106 -3.38 -0.26 -14.44
CA CYS A 106 -4.31 -0.62 -13.37
C CYS A 106 -3.69 -0.81 -11.98
N VAL A 107 -2.76 0.05 -11.60
CA VAL A 107 -2.60 0.27 -10.17
C VAL A 107 -3.85 1.01 -9.71
N VAL A 108 -4.90 0.24 -9.38
CA VAL A 108 -5.91 0.69 -8.43
C VAL A 108 -5.13 1.23 -7.26
N THR A 109 -5.39 2.48 -6.89
CA THR A 109 -5.05 3.02 -5.58
C THR A 109 -5.79 2.19 -4.54
N ASN A 110 -5.28 0.98 -4.27
CA ASN A 110 -5.45 0.43 -2.94
C ASN A 110 -4.82 1.47 -2.03
N ASN A 111 -5.58 1.86 -1.02
CA ASN A 111 -5.18 2.75 0.07
C ASN A 111 -4.03 2.16 0.91
N ASP A 112 -3.11 1.42 0.31
CA ASP A 112 -1.95 0.78 0.92
C ASP A 112 -0.94 1.83 1.41
N CYS A 113 -0.95 3.04 0.83
CA CYS A 113 -0.24 4.21 1.38
C CYS A 113 -1.07 5.05 2.37
N LYS A 114 -2.31 4.67 2.71
CA LYS A 114 -3.13 5.41 3.67
C LYS A 114 -2.49 5.50 5.05
N HIS A 115 -1.74 4.46 5.46
CA HIS A 115 -0.90 4.49 6.65
C HIS A 115 -0.02 5.75 6.71
N ILE A 116 0.54 6.22 5.58
CA ILE A 116 1.31 7.46 5.53
C ILE A 116 0.45 8.65 5.96
N LEU A 117 -0.79 8.73 5.49
CA LEU A 117 -1.67 9.87 5.73
C LEU A 117 -2.34 9.85 7.11
N ASP A 118 -2.83 8.70 7.56
CA ASP A 118 -3.68 8.64 8.76
C ASP A 118 -3.05 7.90 9.94
N GLY A 119 -1.93 7.19 9.73
CA GLY A 119 -1.28 6.39 10.76
C GLY A 119 -2.06 5.13 11.15
N SER A 120 -3.01 4.67 10.33
CA SER A 120 -3.68 3.37 10.46
C SER A 120 -2.68 2.22 10.48
N ASP A 121 -3.05 1.05 10.99
CA ASP A 121 -2.11 -0.08 11.09
C ASP A 121 -1.46 -0.43 9.73
N LEU A 122 -0.12 -0.44 9.71
CA LEU A 122 0.66 -0.84 8.56
C LEU A 122 0.58 -2.35 8.35
N THR A 123 0.11 -2.77 7.17
CA THR A 123 0.18 -4.18 6.76
C THR A 123 1.49 -4.47 6.04
N GLY A 124 1.86 -5.76 5.92
CA GLY A 124 3.01 -6.16 5.10
C GLY A 124 2.86 -5.74 3.64
N THR A 125 1.66 -5.86 3.06
CA THR A 125 1.35 -5.43 1.68
C THR A 125 1.55 -3.93 1.50
N ALA A 126 1.02 -3.13 2.43
CA ALA A 126 1.22 -1.68 2.45
C ALA A 126 2.71 -1.32 2.52
N LEU A 127 3.47 -1.99 3.39
CA LEU A 127 4.90 -1.76 3.51
C LEU A 127 5.64 -2.09 2.20
N VAL A 128 5.32 -3.21 1.54
CA VAL A 128 5.89 -3.59 0.24
C VAL A 128 5.71 -2.48 -0.80
N GLU A 129 4.52 -1.90 -0.89
CA GLU A 129 4.23 -0.83 -1.85
C GLU A 129 4.99 0.45 -1.51
N ILE A 130 4.88 0.91 -0.26
CA ILE A 130 5.50 2.15 0.24
C ILE A 130 7.01 2.13 -0.03
N VAL A 131 7.71 1.07 0.38
CA VAL A 131 9.17 0.98 0.22
C VAL A 131 9.59 0.45 -1.15
N GLY A 132 8.64 -0.01 -1.97
CA GLY A 132 8.89 -0.54 -3.30
C GLY A 132 9.67 -1.85 -3.26
N TRP A 133 9.42 -2.68 -2.26
CA TRP A 133 10.08 -3.99 -2.11
C TRP A 133 9.78 -4.88 -3.31
N ARG A 134 10.78 -5.68 -3.68
CA ARG A 134 10.70 -6.69 -4.73
C ARG A 134 11.40 -7.94 -4.23
N GLU A 135 10.69 -9.05 -4.30
CA GLU A 135 11.23 -10.34 -3.88
C GLU A 135 12.48 -10.70 -4.69
N LYS A 136 13.50 -11.22 -3.99
CA LYS A 136 14.70 -11.77 -4.60
C LYS A 136 14.96 -13.17 -4.07
N LYS A 137 15.63 -13.98 -4.89
CA LYS A 137 16.08 -15.34 -4.51
C LYS A 137 16.96 -15.36 -3.26
N LYS A 138 17.68 -14.26 -3.00
CA LYS A 138 18.47 -14.00 -1.79
C LYS A 138 18.17 -12.57 -1.36
N GLY A 139 17.79 -12.39 -0.10
CA GLY A 139 17.36 -11.11 0.48
C GLY A 139 16.26 -11.31 1.52
N THR A 140 15.68 -10.21 1.99
CA THR A 140 14.56 -10.22 2.93
C THR A 140 13.34 -10.92 2.34
N THR A 141 12.71 -11.79 3.13
CA THR A 141 11.50 -12.55 2.76
C THR A 141 10.22 -11.76 3.05
N LYS A 142 9.10 -12.15 2.42
CA LYS A 142 7.79 -11.56 2.71
C LYS A 142 7.40 -11.65 4.19
N ALA A 143 7.68 -12.77 4.84
CA ALA A 143 7.40 -12.97 6.27
C ALA A 143 8.17 -11.95 7.14
N GLN A 144 9.42 -11.68 6.81
CA GLN A 144 10.21 -10.64 7.49
C GLN A 144 9.64 -9.24 7.26
N ILE A 145 9.12 -8.93 6.06
CA ILE A 145 8.43 -7.65 5.80
C ILE A 145 7.17 -7.51 6.67
N GLU A 146 6.41 -8.59 6.85
CA GLU A 146 5.24 -8.61 7.74
C GLU A 146 5.64 -8.39 9.21
N GLU A 147 6.73 -8.99 9.67
CA GLU A 147 7.27 -8.75 11.02
C GLU A 147 7.76 -7.30 11.19
N ILE A 148 8.48 -6.75 10.21
CA ILE A 148 8.90 -5.34 10.22
C ILE A 148 7.68 -4.43 10.35
N ALA A 149 6.63 -4.65 9.55
CA ALA A 149 5.40 -3.86 9.63
C ALA A 149 4.76 -3.93 11.03
N LYS A 150 4.69 -5.13 11.62
CA LYS A 150 4.19 -5.34 12.98
C LYS A 150 5.00 -4.56 14.02
N PHE A 151 6.32 -4.59 13.95
CA PHE A 151 7.17 -3.86 14.91
C PHE A 151 7.13 -2.34 14.69
N ILE A 152 6.96 -1.88 13.46
CA ILE A 152 6.71 -0.46 13.17
C ILE A 152 5.41 -0.01 13.84
N ASN A 153 4.30 -0.74 13.67
CA ASN A 153 3.04 -0.42 14.36
C ASN A 153 3.19 -0.40 15.88
N LYS A 154 3.97 -1.34 16.43
CA LYS A 154 4.21 -1.44 17.87
C LYS A 154 4.96 -0.23 18.44
N TYR A 155 5.93 0.31 17.71
CA TYR A 155 6.91 1.23 18.29
C TYR A 155 6.90 2.64 17.70
N ALA A 156 6.62 2.82 16.42
CA ALA A 156 6.99 4.03 15.67
C ALA A 156 6.43 5.33 16.29
N THR A 157 5.21 5.29 16.84
CA THR A 157 4.59 6.45 17.48
C THR A 157 5.37 6.95 18.70
N SER A 158 5.94 6.04 19.49
CA SER A 158 6.72 6.40 20.68
C SER A 158 8.05 7.07 20.36
N TYR A 159 8.54 6.93 19.12
CA TYR A 159 9.76 7.57 18.61
C TYR A 159 9.45 8.76 17.68
N GLY A 160 8.20 9.23 17.63
CA GLY A 160 7.85 10.44 16.90
C GLY A 160 7.83 10.23 15.38
N VAL A 161 7.29 9.10 14.93
CA VAL A 161 6.83 8.89 13.55
C VAL A 161 5.30 9.04 13.52
N ASN A 162 4.83 10.25 13.86
CA ASN A 162 3.43 10.50 14.23
C ASN A 162 2.67 11.26 13.14
N SER A 163 3.34 12.17 12.45
CA SER A 163 2.73 12.95 11.37
C SER A 163 2.90 12.28 10.00
N PRO A 164 2.09 12.66 9.02
CA PRO A 164 2.25 12.21 7.64
C PRO A 164 3.62 12.51 7.04
N GLU A 165 4.17 13.69 7.33
CA GLU A 165 5.50 14.12 6.89
C GLU A 165 6.59 13.25 7.50
N GLN A 166 6.47 12.94 8.80
CA GLN A 166 7.42 12.07 9.50
C GLN A 166 7.39 10.65 8.93
N ARG A 167 6.20 10.07 8.70
CA ARG A 167 6.07 8.76 8.04
C ARG A 167 6.66 8.79 6.64
N PHE A 168 6.28 9.77 5.82
CA PHE A 168 6.80 9.96 4.47
C PHE A 168 8.32 9.94 4.42
N HIS A 169 8.97 10.76 5.26
CA HIS A 169 10.42 10.83 5.32
C HIS A 169 11.03 9.53 5.85
N PHE A 170 10.49 8.96 6.94
CA PHE A 170 10.98 7.71 7.52
C PHE A 170 11.01 6.57 6.50
N TYR A 171 9.90 6.33 5.79
CA TYR A 171 9.85 5.29 4.76
C TYR A 171 10.67 5.60 3.51
N THR A 172 10.78 6.88 3.14
CA THR A 172 11.68 7.30 2.05
C THR A 172 13.13 6.91 2.35
N GLN A 173 13.58 7.12 3.59
CA GLN A 173 14.94 6.78 4.00
C GLN A 173 15.11 5.26 4.07
N ILE A 174 14.18 4.52 4.67
CA ILE A 174 14.21 3.04 4.68
C ILE A 174 14.36 2.50 3.27
N ALA A 175 13.50 2.96 2.35
CA ALA A 175 13.54 2.51 0.95
C ALA A 175 14.88 2.79 0.28
N ALA A 176 15.53 3.91 0.63
CA ALA A 176 16.80 4.28 0.04
C ALA A 176 18.00 3.53 0.63
N GLU A 177 18.05 3.33 1.95
CA GLU A 177 19.19 2.67 2.61
C GLU A 177 19.28 1.17 2.28
N THR A 178 18.12 0.53 2.06
CA THR A 178 18.03 -0.94 1.93
C THR A 178 17.64 -1.41 0.53
N GLY A 179 17.49 -0.48 -0.42
CA GLY A 179 16.92 -0.77 -1.73
C GLY A 179 15.51 -1.36 -1.63
N GLY A 180 14.65 -0.72 -0.84
CA GLY A 180 13.28 -1.15 -0.60
C GLY A 180 13.15 -2.38 0.29
N LEU A 181 13.92 -2.44 1.39
CA LEU A 181 14.01 -3.57 2.31
C LEU A 181 14.50 -4.87 1.68
N THR A 182 15.21 -4.80 0.55
CA THR A 182 15.70 -6.01 -0.11
C THR A 182 16.88 -6.64 0.63
N GLU A 183 17.76 -5.80 1.19
CA GLU A 183 18.92 -6.21 1.97
C GLU A 183 18.93 -5.42 3.28
N LEU A 184 19.03 -6.12 4.41
CA LEU A 184 19.09 -5.49 5.74
C LEU A 184 20.51 -5.39 6.30
N GLY A 185 21.49 -5.99 5.66
CA GLY A 185 22.90 -5.83 6.01
C GLY A 185 23.74 -5.57 4.77
N GLU A 186 24.77 -4.73 4.88
CA GLU A 186 25.67 -4.47 3.76
C GLU A 186 26.36 -5.79 3.34
N LEU A 187 26.12 -6.22 2.09
CA LEU A 187 26.89 -7.29 1.48
C LEU A 187 28.34 -6.83 1.29
N ARG A 188 29.31 -7.74 1.50
CA ARG A 188 30.73 -7.44 1.26
C ARG A 188 30.91 -6.93 -0.17
N SER A 189 31.46 -5.73 -0.32
CA SER A 189 31.78 -5.11 -1.60
C SER A 189 33.24 -4.64 -1.62
N LYS A 190 33.66 -3.95 -2.68
CA LYS A 190 34.99 -3.31 -2.72
C LYS A 190 35.09 -2.07 -1.81
N GLU A 191 33.96 -1.57 -1.30
CA GLU A 191 33.93 -0.43 -0.39
C GLU A 191 34.41 -0.82 1.00
N LYS A 192 35.33 -0.02 1.57
CA LYS A 192 35.93 -0.29 2.89
C LYS A 192 34.90 -0.39 4.01
N SER A 193 33.79 0.34 3.93
CA SER A 193 32.71 0.32 4.95
C SER A 193 32.04 -1.06 5.07
N SER A 194 31.78 -1.72 3.94
CA SER A 194 31.13 -3.03 3.88
C SER A 194 31.98 -4.21 4.41
N MET A 195 33.26 -3.94 4.72
CA MET A 195 34.20 -4.90 5.30
C MET A 195 34.44 -4.65 6.81
N LEU A 196 33.83 -3.61 7.38
CA LEU A 196 33.96 -3.31 8.80
C LEU A 196 33.08 -4.24 9.64
N PHE A 197 33.53 -4.47 10.88
CA PHE A 197 32.75 -5.22 11.87
C PHE A 197 31.41 -4.52 12.19
N TYR A 198 31.42 -3.19 12.28
CA TYR A 198 30.22 -2.35 12.44
C TYR A 198 29.83 -1.68 11.11
N LYS A 199 29.63 -2.49 10.07
CA LYS A 199 29.07 -2.06 8.77
C LYS A 199 27.59 -1.71 8.90
N GLY A 200 26.96 -1.27 7.80
CA GLY A 200 25.53 -0.95 7.81
C GLY A 200 24.67 -2.19 8.07
N GLU A 201 23.82 -2.10 9.10
CA GLU A 201 22.86 -3.15 9.47
C GLU A 201 21.48 -2.54 9.82
N GLY A 202 20.42 -3.33 9.62
CA GLY A 202 19.02 -2.97 9.86
C GLY A 202 18.37 -2.07 8.79
N ILE A 203 17.13 -1.65 9.06
CA ILE A 203 16.28 -0.99 8.04
C ILE A 203 16.70 0.44 7.68
N ILE A 204 17.61 1.05 8.45
CA ILE A 204 18.22 2.36 8.14
C ILE A 204 19.75 2.29 8.01
N GLN A 205 20.32 1.08 8.00
CA GLN A 205 21.76 0.84 7.89
C GLN A 205 22.59 1.56 8.97
N LEU A 206 22.28 1.29 10.25
CA LEU A 206 23.07 1.82 11.36
C LEU A 206 24.53 1.39 11.19
N THR A 207 25.45 2.35 11.21
CA THR A 207 26.86 2.12 10.85
C THR A 207 27.81 2.74 11.86
N GLY A 208 28.93 2.06 12.14
CA GLY A 208 30.05 2.57 12.91
C GLY A 208 29.95 2.30 14.41
N SER A 209 31.09 1.99 15.03
CA SER A 209 31.17 1.52 16.42
C SER A 209 30.55 2.48 17.44
N ARG A 210 30.66 3.80 17.24
CA ARG A 210 30.05 4.79 18.16
C ARG A 210 28.53 4.70 18.18
N ASN A 211 27.92 4.50 17.01
CA ASN A 211 26.47 4.37 16.89
C ASN A 211 25.99 3.05 17.48
N PHE A 212 26.70 1.95 17.22
CA PHE A 212 26.42 0.65 17.84
C PHE A 212 26.54 0.71 19.36
N GLN A 213 27.61 1.32 19.90
CA GLN A 213 27.74 1.47 21.35
C GLN A 213 26.60 2.29 21.94
N ALA A 214 26.27 3.42 21.34
CA ALA A 214 25.16 4.26 21.83
C ALA A 214 23.81 3.52 21.76
N PHE A 215 23.60 2.68 20.75
CA PHE A 215 22.40 1.85 20.67
C PHE A 215 22.43 0.68 21.66
N GLN A 216 23.58 0.06 21.92
CA GLN A 216 23.76 -0.95 22.99
C GLN A 216 23.45 -0.37 24.36
N ASP A 217 23.93 0.84 24.65
CA ASP A 217 23.65 1.54 25.90
C ASP A 217 22.14 1.80 26.05
N TYR A 218 21.48 2.19 24.96
CA TYR A 218 20.04 2.33 24.90
C TYR A 218 19.30 1.00 25.17
N LEU A 219 19.71 -0.09 24.54
CA LEU A 219 19.13 -1.43 24.75
C LEU A 219 19.25 -1.84 26.23
N THR A 220 20.45 -1.67 26.79
CA THR A 220 20.76 -1.98 28.20
C THR A 220 19.88 -1.17 29.16
N ALA A 221 19.78 0.15 28.95
CA ALA A 221 18.96 1.03 29.77
C ALA A 221 17.46 0.68 29.71
N ASN A 222 17.00 0.11 28.59
CA ASN A 222 15.61 -0.31 28.39
C ASN A 222 15.39 -1.82 28.62
N LYS A 223 16.37 -2.51 29.23
CA LYS A 223 16.29 -3.93 29.63
C LYS A 223 16.09 -4.90 28.47
N TYR A 224 16.54 -4.54 27.27
CA TYR A 224 16.69 -5.49 26.17
C TYR A 224 17.97 -6.30 26.38
N ASN A 225 17.87 -7.63 26.32
CA ASN A 225 18.98 -8.54 26.56
C ASN A 225 19.61 -9.02 25.24
N TYR A 226 20.27 -8.09 24.53
CA TYR A 226 21.02 -8.38 23.31
C TYR A 226 22.42 -7.79 23.42
N ASP A 227 23.41 -8.47 22.83
CA ASP A 227 24.79 -7.99 22.72
C ASP A 227 25.13 -7.71 21.26
N ILE A 228 24.81 -6.51 20.79
CA ILE A 228 25.08 -6.08 19.41
C ILE A 228 26.52 -5.59 19.25
N MET A 229 27.28 -5.48 20.34
CA MET A 229 28.68 -5.08 20.31
C MET A 229 29.58 -6.23 19.92
N THR A 230 29.21 -7.46 20.27
CA THR A 230 29.89 -8.68 19.79
C THR A 230 29.15 -9.35 18.63
N HIS A 231 27.84 -9.09 18.48
CA HIS A 231 27.00 -9.65 17.41
C HIS A 231 26.25 -8.54 16.62
N PRO A 232 26.95 -7.69 15.86
CA PRO A 232 26.32 -6.60 15.12
C PRO A 232 25.32 -7.07 14.05
N GLU A 233 25.48 -8.29 13.52
CA GLU A 233 24.58 -8.94 12.56
C GLU A 233 23.14 -9.09 13.07
N LEU A 234 22.94 -9.07 14.40
CA LEU A 234 21.61 -9.14 15.00
C LEU A 234 20.67 -8.03 14.50
N LEU A 235 21.20 -6.87 14.09
CA LEU A 235 20.38 -5.78 13.54
C LEU A 235 19.80 -6.11 12.16
N ALA A 236 20.35 -7.08 11.42
CA ALA A 236 19.81 -7.57 10.16
C ALA A 236 19.03 -8.89 10.30
N GLU A 237 19.30 -9.68 11.34
CA GLU A 237 18.69 -10.99 11.55
C GLU A 237 17.43 -10.94 12.43
N ASN A 238 17.33 -9.98 13.35
CA ASN A 238 16.19 -9.82 14.24
C ASN A 238 15.35 -8.59 13.85
N MET A 239 14.12 -8.82 13.37
CA MET A 239 13.27 -7.74 12.83
C MET A 239 12.85 -6.70 13.87
N GLU A 240 12.76 -7.10 15.15
CA GLU A 240 12.48 -6.15 16.23
C GLU A 240 13.66 -5.20 16.44
N LEU A 241 14.89 -5.72 16.49
CA LEU A 241 16.11 -4.92 16.59
C LEU A 241 16.35 -4.07 15.35
N ALA A 242 16.05 -4.59 14.16
CA ALA A 242 16.15 -3.86 12.91
C ALA A 242 15.26 -2.59 12.95
N VAL A 243 14.03 -2.72 13.44
CA VAL A 243 13.09 -1.60 13.60
C VAL A 243 13.49 -0.68 14.75
N LEU A 244 13.82 -1.23 15.92
CA LEU A 244 14.20 -0.45 17.11
C LEU A 244 15.44 0.41 16.87
N SER A 245 16.45 -0.12 16.16
CA SER A 245 17.67 0.64 15.83
C SER A 245 17.36 1.85 14.94
N ALA A 246 16.49 1.67 13.94
CA ALA A 246 16.07 2.76 13.06
C ALA A 246 15.24 3.82 13.78
N LEU A 247 14.28 3.41 14.62
CA LEU A 247 13.45 4.31 15.41
C LEU A 247 14.26 5.05 16.49
N TRP A 248 15.20 4.35 17.14
CA TRP A 248 16.16 4.96 18.05
C TRP A 248 16.98 6.03 17.34
N TYR A 249 17.55 5.73 16.18
CA TYR A 249 18.36 6.69 15.43
C TYR A 249 17.53 7.90 14.96
N TRP A 250 16.29 7.65 14.50
CA TRP A 250 15.33 8.67 14.08
C TRP A 250 15.03 9.72 15.17
N ASP A 251 14.94 9.28 16.43
CA ASP A 251 14.57 10.14 17.55
C ASP A 251 15.74 10.46 18.49
N LYS A 252 16.24 9.45 19.20
CA LYS A 252 17.16 9.61 20.33
C LYS A 252 18.61 9.67 19.90
N GLY A 253 19.00 8.84 18.95
CA GLY A 253 20.38 8.69 18.50
C GLY A 253 20.87 9.91 17.74
N ASN A 254 20.08 10.40 16.77
CA ASN A 254 20.49 11.51 15.93
C ASN A 254 19.40 12.56 15.63
N ASN A 255 18.23 12.44 16.27
CA ASN A 255 17.09 13.38 16.21
C ASN A 255 16.77 13.84 14.78
N VAL A 256 16.68 12.87 13.86
CA VAL A 256 16.36 13.07 12.44
C VAL A 256 14.97 13.68 12.28
N LYS A 257 14.02 13.28 13.12
CA LYS A 257 12.60 13.69 13.05
C LYS A 257 12.38 15.20 13.00
N LYS A 258 13.28 16.00 13.59
CA LYS A 258 13.17 17.47 13.61
C LYS A 258 13.27 18.11 12.22
N TYR A 259 13.81 17.39 11.23
CA TYR A 259 13.94 17.87 9.85
C TYR A 259 12.81 17.39 8.93
N ALA A 260 11.96 16.48 9.41
CA ALA A 260 10.83 15.95 8.65
C ALA A 260 9.60 16.86 8.80
N THR A 261 9.72 18.11 8.36
CA THR A 261 8.76 19.19 8.63
C THR A 261 7.63 19.29 7.59
N ASP A 262 7.90 18.86 6.36
CA ASP A 262 7.02 19.01 5.21
C ASP A 262 7.48 18.08 4.07
N TYR A 263 6.75 18.07 2.96
CA TYR A 263 7.09 17.24 1.78
C TYR A 263 8.10 17.89 0.82
N SER A 264 8.73 19.01 1.18
CA SER A 264 9.64 19.73 0.28
C SER A 264 10.95 18.97 0.04
N ASP A 265 11.61 19.30 -1.07
CA ASP A 265 12.94 18.78 -1.37
C ASP A 265 13.99 19.25 -0.34
N ASN A 266 13.76 20.38 0.33
CA ASN A 266 14.65 20.89 1.38
C ASN A 266 14.56 20.05 2.66
N ALA A 267 13.33 19.72 3.11
CA ALA A 267 13.14 18.79 4.22
C ALA A 267 13.73 17.41 3.88
N LEU A 268 13.48 16.92 2.66
CA LEU A 268 14.04 15.65 2.18
C LEU A 268 15.57 15.67 2.19
N LEU A 269 16.20 16.76 1.75
CA LEU A 269 17.65 16.91 1.76
C LEU A 269 18.21 16.88 3.18
N ASN A 270 17.60 17.64 4.10
CA ASN A 270 18.04 17.69 5.50
C ASN A 270 17.91 16.33 6.19
N VAL A 271 16.76 15.66 6.06
CA VAL A 271 16.58 14.29 6.57
C VAL A 271 17.64 13.35 5.96
N SER A 272 17.84 13.41 4.64
CA SER A 272 18.79 12.53 3.96
C SER A 272 20.24 12.76 4.38
N LYS A 273 20.65 14.02 4.61
CA LYS A 273 21.97 14.35 5.15
C LYS A 273 22.13 13.87 6.58
N GLN A 274 21.11 14.02 7.42
CA GLN A 274 21.17 13.55 8.80
C GLN A 274 21.29 12.02 8.87
N VAL A 275 20.56 11.30 8.02
CA VAL A 275 20.63 9.83 7.95
C VAL A 275 21.98 9.39 7.40
N ASN A 276 22.37 9.87 6.23
CA ASN A 276 23.55 9.35 5.53
C ASN A 276 24.89 9.88 6.07
N CYS A 277 24.91 11.11 6.61
CA CYS A 277 26.14 11.84 6.94
C CYS A 277 26.25 12.17 8.42
N GLY A 278 25.20 11.90 9.20
CA GLY A 278 25.13 12.22 10.63
C GLY A 278 24.86 13.70 10.93
N SER A 279 24.96 14.60 9.95
CA SER A 279 24.71 16.04 10.12
C SER A 279 24.17 16.70 8.84
N VAL A 280 23.26 17.66 9.00
CA VAL A 280 22.78 18.52 7.89
C VAL A 280 23.82 19.52 7.40
N SER A 281 24.80 19.88 8.24
CA SER A 281 25.86 20.84 7.90
C SER A 281 27.04 20.20 7.19
N SER A 282 27.16 18.87 7.20
CA SER A 282 28.23 18.18 6.50
C SER A 282 28.08 18.30 4.99
N ASN A 283 29.21 18.54 4.31
CA ASN A 283 29.38 18.18 2.92
C ASN A 283 29.54 16.66 2.88
N CYS A 284 28.41 15.96 2.79
CA CYS A 284 28.35 14.51 2.57
C CYS A 284 29.32 14.16 1.44
N GLY A 285 30.46 13.57 1.79
CA GLY A 285 31.63 13.42 0.92
C GLY A 285 31.47 12.38 -0.18
N GLY A 286 30.32 12.36 -0.85
CA GLY A 286 30.05 11.51 -2.01
C GLY A 286 30.46 12.18 -3.32
N ASN A 287 30.48 11.38 -4.39
CA ASN A 287 30.74 11.81 -5.78
C ASN A 287 29.65 12.77 -6.35
N GLU A 288 28.69 13.19 -5.52
CA GLU A 288 27.55 14.03 -5.90
C GLU A 288 27.62 15.43 -5.29
N GLY A 289 28.80 16.07 -5.22
CA GLY A 289 28.90 17.53 -5.02
C GLY A 289 28.23 18.09 -3.75
N GLY A 290 28.33 17.39 -2.62
CA GLY A 290 27.77 17.83 -1.32
C GLY A 290 26.39 17.28 -0.97
N TYR A 291 25.81 16.44 -1.84
CA TYR A 291 24.59 15.68 -1.57
C TYR A 291 24.89 14.34 -0.86
N PRO A 292 23.94 13.79 -0.08
CA PRO A 292 24.10 12.48 0.56
C PRO A 292 24.22 11.37 -0.49
N ASN A 293 24.94 10.30 -0.16
CA ASN A 293 25.04 9.14 -1.03
C ASN A 293 23.64 8.59 -1.35
N GLY A 294 23.44 8.25 -2.63
CA GLY A 294 22.14 7.79 -3.13
C GLY A 294 21.08 8.88 -3.24
N TRP A 295 21.45 10.18 -3.28
CA TRP A 295 20.47 11.28 -3.33
C TRP A 295 19.46 11.17 -4.48
N ARG A 296 19.91 10.79 -5.68
CA ARG A 296 18.99 10.52 -6.81
C ARG A 296 17.98 9.41 -6.49
N HIS A 297 18.42 8.36 -5.80
CA HIS A 297 17.57 7.25 -5.40
C HIS A 297 16.57 7.67 -4.31
N ARG A 298 17.01 8.46 -3.31
CA ARG A 298 16.13 9.06 -2.29
C ARG A 298 15.03 9.91 -2.93
N LYS A 299 15.36 10.78 -3.89
CA LYS A 299 14.36 11.56 -4.65
C LYS A 299 13.39 10.68 -5.43
N LYS A 300 13.87 9.58 -6.04
CA LYS A 300 13.00 8.63 -6.74
C LYS A 300 12.01 7.96 -5.78
N ASN A 301 12.48 7.51 -4.61
CA ASN A 301 11.61 6.90 -3.59
C ASN A 301 10.62 7.93 -3.00
N ALA A 302 11.08 9.15 -2.73
CA ALA A 302 10.24 10.26 -2.31
C ALA A 302 9.12 10.54 -3.32
N LYS A 303 9.45 10.59 -4.62
CA LYS A 303 8.45 10.75 -5.68
C LYS A 303 7.46 9.58 -5.69
N ARG A 304 7.94 8.33 -5.60
CA ARG A 304 7.05 7.15 -5.56
C ARG A 304 6.05 7.25 -4.41
N ILE A 305 6.50 7.60 -3.21
CA ILE A 305 5.60 7.68 -2.04
C ILE A 305 4.65 8.88 -2.21
N LYS A 306 5.11 10.02 -2.75
CA LYS A 306 4.22 11.16 -3.09
C LYS A 306 3.15 10.76 -4.11
N ASP A 307 3.52 10.03 -5.15
CA ASP A 307 2.57 9.56 -6.17
C ASP A 307 1.58 8.56 -5.57
N CYS A 308 1.97 7.79 -4.54
CA CYS A 308 1.11 6.80 -3.89
C CYS A 308 0.08 7.41 -2.91
N ILE A 309 0.36 8.58 -2.35
CA ILE A 309 -0.53 9.26 -1.40
C ILE A 309 -1.44 10.31 -2.05
N ASN A 310 -1.28 10.58 -3.36
CA ASN A 310 -2.07 11.53 -4.15
C ASN A 310 -2.99 10.77 -5.11
#